data_AF-A0A7H9S7N3-F1
#
_entry.id   AF-A0A7H9S7N3-F1
#
_cell.length_a   1.000
_cell.length_b   1.000
_cell.length_c   1.000
_cell.angle_alpha   90.00
_cell.angle_beta   90.00
_cell.angle_gamma   90.00
#
_symmetry.space_group_name_H-M   'P 1'
#
loop_
_entity.id
_entity.type
_entity.pdbx_description
1 polymer ?
#
loop_
_entity_poly.entity_id
_entity_poly.type
_entity_poly.pdbx_seq_one_letter_code
_entity_poly.pdbx_strand_id
1 'polypeptide(L)'
;MLDSTREKIRQKYTQAEIGRYMGVAQQTVWQWFSFGVPPKQVIPLCQLMKWEVTPHEIRPDIYPNPTDGLPVGCKANTQNAQELIHENQA
;
A
#
# COMPACT_ATOMS: atom_id res chain seq x y z
N MET A 1 4.63 0.92 6.74
CA MET A 1 3.29 1.12 6.17
C MET A 1 2.62 2.29 6.88
N LEU A 2 2.03 3.20 6.11
CA LEU A 2 1.29 4.34 6.64
C LEU A 2 -0.01 3.88 7.33
N ASP A 3 -0.47 4.61 8.35
CA ASP A 3 -1.69 4.25 9.09
C ASP A 3 -2.94 4.30 8.21
N SER A 4 -3.03 5.27 7.29
CA SER A 4 -4.12 5.37 6.32
C SER A 4 -4.16 4.16 5.37
N THR A 5 -3.00 3.65 4.94
CA THR A 5 -2.88 2.43 4.13
C THR A 5 -3.36 1.21 4.91
N ARG A 6 -3.02 1.12 6.19
CA ARG A 6 -3.48 0.04 7.07
C ARG A 6 -5.00 0.00 7.14
N GLU A 7 -5.63 1.17 7.27
CA GLU A 7 -7.09 1.30 7.35
C GLU A 7 -7.78 0.90 6.04
N LYS A 8 -7.28 1.37 4.89
CA LYS A 8 -7.78 0.96 3.57
C LYS A 8 -7.80 -0.56 3.41
N ILE A 9 -6.73 -1.24 3.85
CA ILE A 9 -6.64 -2.71 3.76
C ILE A 9 -7.70 -3.37 4.66
N ARG A 10 -7.86 -2.88 5.90
CA ARG A 10 -8.83 -3.41 6.88
C ARG A 10 -10.28 -3.24 6.45
N GLN A 11 -10.60 -2.18 5.69
CA GLN A 11 -11.95 -1.95 5.15
C GLN A 11 -12.35 -2.97 4.09
N LYS A 12 -11.39 -3.54 3.35
CA LYS A 12 -11.66 -4.50 2.27
C LYS A 12 -11.54 -5.96 2.70
N TYR A 13 -10.56 -6.26 3.55
CA TYR A 13 -10.24 -7.62 3.94
C TYR A 13 -9.89 -7.71 5.43
N THR A 14 -10.44 -8.72 6.07
CA THR A 14 -9.98 -9.16 7.40
C THR A 14 -8.58 -9.80 7.30
N GLN A 15 -7.86 -9.84 8.42
CA GLN A 15 -6.54 -10.50 8.48
C GLN A 15 -6.62 -12.00 8.15
N ALA A 16 -7.75 -12.64 8.47
CA ALA A 16 -7.98 -14.05 8.16
C ALA A 16 -8.22 -14.26 6.66
N GLU A 17 -8.91 -13.35 5.98
CA GLU A 17 -9.05 -13.36 4.52
C GLU A 17 -7.71 -13.18 3.83
N ILE A 18 -6.93 -12.18 4.25
CA ILE A 18 -5.58 -11.96 3.73
C ILE A 18 -4.73 -13.22 3.95
N GLY A 19 -4.78 -13.82 5.13
CA GLY A 19 -4.05 -15.07 5.41
C GLY A 19 -4.43 -16.19 4.45
N ARG A 20 -5.72 -16.40 4.21
CA ARG A 20 -6.23 -17.38 3.24
C ARG A 20 -5.74 -17.11 1.82
N TYR A 21 -5.79 -15.87 1.35
CA TYR A 21 -5.29 -15.50 0.02
C TYR A 21 -3.77 -15.68 -0.11
N MET A 22 -3.03 -15.40 0.96
CA MET A 22 -1.56 -15.44 0.97
C MET A 22 -0.98 -16.80 1.35
N GLY A 23 -1.81 -17.78 1.71
CA GLY A 23 -1.36 -19.09 2.19
C GLY A 23 -0.61 -19.01 3.54
N VAL A 24 -0.96 -18.06 4.40
CA VAL A 24 -0.35 -17.88 5.73
C VAL A 24 -1.42 -17.78 6.82
N ALA A 25 -1.01 -17.95 8.08
CA ALA A 25 -1.94 -17.80 9.19
C ALA A 25 -2.33 -16.33 9.44
N GLN A 26 -3.52 -16.12 10.01
CA GLN A 26 -3.99 -14.78 10.41
C GLN A 26 -2.97 -14.06 11.31
N GLN A 27 -2.38 -14.76 12.28
CA GLN A 27 -1.35 -14.18 13.17
C GLN A 27 -0.13 -13.65 12.40
N THR A 28 0.24 -14.29 11.29
CA THR A 28 1.34 -13.82 10.43
C THR A 28 0.97 -12.50 9.76
N VAL A 29 -0.29 -12.36 9.31
CA VAL A 29 -0.79 -11.09 8.78
C VAL A 29 -0.82 -10.03 9.89
N TRP A 30 -1.24 -10.35 11.10
CA TRP A 30 -1.16 -9.41 12.23
C TRP A 30 0.28 -8.91 12.44
N GLN A 31 1.27 -9.81 12.41
CA GLN A 31 2.69 -9.43 12.51
C GLN A 31 3.11 -8.46 11.41
N TRP A 32 2.62 -8.62 10.17
CA TRP A 32 2.93 -7.68 9.09
C TRP A 32 2.44 -6.26 9.39
N PHE A 33 1.28 -6.13 10.03
CA PHE A 33 0.68 -4.84 10.36
C PHE A 33 1.39 -4.13 11.51
N SER A 34 2.04 -4.90 12.39
CA SER A 34 2.80 -4.43 13.54
C SER A 34 4.28 -4.15 13.23
N PHE A 35 4.91 -5.03 12.43
CA PHE A 35 6.37 -5.05 12.24
C PHE A 35 6.81 -4.83 10.79
N GLY A 36 5.87 -4.80 9.85
CA GLY A 36 6.14 -4.59 8.43
C GLY A 36 5.87 -5.82 7.58
N VAL A 37 5.34 -5.59 6.37
CA VAL A 37 5.07 -6.62 5.37
C VAL A 37 6.41 -7.12 4.79
N PRO A 38 6.68 -8.43 4.74
CA PRO A 38 7.88 -8.98 4.11
C PRO A 38 7.99 -8.56 2.64
N PRO A 39 9.19 -8.28 2.09
CA PRO A 39 9.35 -7.80 0.71
C PRO A 39 8.61 -8.66 -0.33
N LYS A 40 8.69 -9.99 -0.18
CA LYS A 40 8.03 -10.97 -1.04
C LYS A 40 6.48 -10.93 -1.01
N GLN A 41 5.89 -10.34 0.02
CA GLN A 41 4.43 -10.25 0.19
C GLN A 41 3.86 -8.88 -0.17
N VAL A 42 4.71 -7.87 -0.43
CA VAL A 42 4.25 -6.52 -0.77
C VAL A 42 3.47 -6.52 -2.09
N ILE A 43 4.06 -7.07 -3.16
CA ILE A 43 3.41 -7.12 -4.47
C ILE A 43 2.12 -7.97 -4.46
N PRO A 44 2.11 -9.20 -3.89
CA PRO A 44 0.86 -9.96 -3.73
C PRO A 44 -0.23 -9.20 -2.98
N LEU A 45 0.12 -8.47 -1.92
CA LEU A 45 -0.86 -7.67 -1.17
C LEU A 45 -1.41 -6.51 -2.00
N CYS A 46 -0.57 -5.82 -2.77
CA CYS A 46 -1.02 -4.79 -3.72
C CYS A 46 -1.96 -5.37 -4.78
N GLN A 47 -1.66 -6.55 -5.32
CA GLN A 47 -2.50 -7.24 -6.30
C GLN A 47 -3.86 -7.64 -5.71
N LEU A 48 -3.88 -8.18 -4.49
CA LEU A 48 -5.12 -8.49 -3.77
C LEU A 48 -5.99 -7.22 -3.59
N MET A 49 -5.33 -6.10 -3.27
CA MET A 49 -5.97 -4.79 -3.15
C MET A 49 -6.25 -4.11 -4.49
N LYS A 50 -6.07 -4.80 -5.62
CA LYS A 50 -6.28 -4.27 -6.98
C LYS A 50 -5.54 -2.95 -7.23
N TRP A 51 -4.36 -2.80 -6.64
CA TRP A 51 -3.50 -1.61 -6.74
C TRP A 51 -4.10 -0.31 -6.16
N GLU A 52 -5.12 -0.41 -5.31
CA GLU A 52 -5.62 0.75 -4.53
C GLU A 52 -4.67 1.15 -3.39
N VAL A 53 -3.72 0.28 -3.07
CA VAL A 53 -2.54 0.57 -2.27
C VAL A 53 -1.30 0.17 -3.04
N THR A 54 -0.25 0.98 -2.91
CA THR A 54 1.01 0.85 -3.66
C THR A 54 2.12 0.25 -2.80
N PRO A 55 3.18 -0.31 -3.42
CA PRO A 55 4.34 -0.79 -2.67
C PRO A 55 5.01 0.31 -1.84
N HIS A 56 5.04 1.54 -2.39
CA HIS A 56 5.53 2.74 -1.70
C HIS A 56 4.76 3.03 -0.39
N GLU A 57 3.43 2.94 -0.42
CA GLU A 57 2.58 3.15 0.77
C GLU A 57 2.80 2.06 1.86
N ILE A 58 3.12 0.83 1.44
CA ILE A 58 3.31 -0.31 2.35
C ILE A 58 4.73 -0.32 2.95
N ARG A 59 5.76 -0.18 2.11
CA ARG A 59 7.18 -0.32 2.45
C ARG A 59 8.03 0.73 1.70
N PRO A 60 7.95 2.02 2.09
CA PRO A 60 8.69 3.10 1.42
C PRO A 60 10.21 2.95 1.55
N ASP A 61 10.68 2.16 2.52
CA ASP A 61 12.10 1.85 2.74
C ASP A 61 12.74 1.04 1.60
N ILE A 62 11.98 0.18 0.92
CA ILE A 62 12.44 -0.62 -0.23
C ILE A 62 11.76 -0.23 -1.55
N TYR A 63 10.73 0.62 -1.50
CA TYR A 63 10.04 1.19 -2.65
C TYR A 63 10.01 2.72 -2.49
N PRO A 64 11.13 3.43 -2.71
CA PRO A 64 11.24 4.86 -2.43
C PRO A 64 10.39 5.73 -3.38
N ASN A 65 10.05 5.25 -4.58
CA ASN A 65 9.25 6.02 -5.54
C ASN A 65 7.79 5.52 -5.59
N PRO A 66 6.80 6.42 -5.78
CA PRO A 66 5.38 6.06 -5.85
C PRO A 66 5.02 5.06 -6.97
N THR A 67 5.84 4.98 -8.02
CA THR A 67 5.63 4.09 -9.17
C THR A 67 6.36 2.76 -9.06
N ASP A 68 7.17 2.55 -8.02
CA ASP A 68 7.95 1.32 -7.89
C ASP A 68 7.03 0.11 -7.72
N GLY A 69 7.30 -0.94 -8.49
CA GLY A 69 6.54 -2.20 -8.42
C GLY A 69 5.10 -2.15 -8.95
N LEU A 70 4.66 -1.02 -9.55
CA LEU A 70 3.37 -0.94 -10.21
C LEU A 70 3.38 -1.63 -11.59
N PRO A 71 2.26 -2.22 -12.04
CA PRO A 71 2.17 -2.85 -13.35
C PRO A 71 2.09 -1.78 -14.45
N VAL A 72 2.55 -2.15 -15.65
CA VAL A 72 2.54 -1.26 -16.82
C VAL A 72 1.10 -0.82 -17.12
N GLY A 73 0.84 0.49 -17.03
CA GLY A 73 -0.49 1.09 -17.27
C GLY A 73 -1.26 1.51 -16.01
N CYS A 74 -0.79 1.13 -14.81
CA CYS A 74 -1.34 1.66 -13.56
C CYS A 74 -0.68 3.00 -13.23
N LYS A 75 -1.48 4.07 -13.07
CA LYS A 75 -0.97 5.35 -12.58
C LYS A 75 -0.97 5.33 -11.05
N ALA A 76 0.15 5.67 -10.43
CA ALA A 76 0.20 5.88 -8.98
C ALA A 76 -0.85 6.93 -8.60
N ASN A 77 -1.69 6.64 -7.60
CA ASN A 77 -2.64 7.62 -7.07
C ASN A 77 -1.87 8.60 -6.19
N THR A 78 -1.19 9.58 -6.81
CA THR A 78 -0.44 10.63 -6.12
C THR A 78 -1.42 11.66 -5.55
N GLN A 79 -2.10 11.34 -4.45
CA GLN A 79 -2.68 12.36 -3.60
C GLN A 79 -1.55 12.93 -2.72
N ASN A 80 -0.86 13.96 -3.24
CA ASN A 80 -0.17 15.04 -2.51
C ASN A 80 1.02 15.63 -3.30
N ALA A 81 0.79 16.08 -4.53
CA ALA A 81 1.65 17.08 -5.13
C ALA A 81 0.78 18.15 -5.79
N GLN A 82 0.89 19.38 -5.25
CA GLN A 82 0.44 20.66 -5.81
C GLN A 82 -1.02 21.12 -5.51
N GLU A 83 -1.25 21.61 -4.28
CA GLU A 83 -2.00 22.86 -4.10
C GLU A 83 -1.05 23.93 -3.50
N LEU A 84 -0.04 24.30 -4.29
CA LEU A 84 0.53 25.64 -4.22
C LEU A 84 -0.12 26.41 -5.37
N ILE A 85 -1.38 26.81 -5.14
CA ILE A 85 -2.02 27.83 -5.95
C ILE A 85 -1.13 29.07 -5.90
N HIS A 86 -0.74 29.49 -7.09
CA HIS A 86 0.28 30.50 -7.31
C HIS A 86 -0.16 31.84 -6.71
N GLU A 87 0.81 32.55 -6.14
CA GLU A 87 0.80 34.01 -6.05
C GLU A 87 0.30 34.60 -7.36
N ASN A 88 -0.79 35.36 -7.30
CA ASN A 88 -1.03 36.54 -8.13
C ASN A 88 -2.38 37.14 -7.76
N GLN A 89 -2.36 38.14 -6.88
CA GLN A 89 -3.28 39.26 -7.02
C GLN A 89 -2.47 40.55 -6.83
N ALA A 90 -2.54 41.36 -7.89
CA ALA A 90 -1.93 42.66 -8.06
C ALA A 90 -2.47 43.71 -7.09
#